data_AF-D3DII0-F1
#
_entry.id   AF-D3DII0-F1
#
_cell.length_a   1.000
_cell.length_b   1.000
_cell.length_c   1.000
_cell.angle_alpha   90.00
_cell.angle_beta   90.00
_cell.angle_gamma   90.00
#
_symmetry.space_group_name_H-M   'P 1'
#
loop_
_entity.id
_entity.type
_entity.pdbx_description
1 polymer ?
#
loop_
_entity_poly.entity_id
_entity_poly.type
_entity_poly.pdbx_seq_one_letter_code
_entity_poly.pdbx_strand_id
1 'polypeptide(L)'
;MKDWKIYEKKLGELKDYLEKNYATNPDVEVRLLLPYEEGFYHDREVPYILVKYYIDEERFHERKIELFDYYLDKDTKEIINMLTAMIEEFIMEIEQSEYGGG
;
A
#
# COMPACT_ATOMS: atom_id res chain seq x y z
N MET A 1 -17.50 10.30 -9.08
CA MET A 1 -16.79 9.21 -8.40
C MET A 1 -17.82 8.22 -7.91
N LYS A 2 -17.57 6.92 -8.11
CA LYS A 2 -18.34 5.88 -7.41
C LYS A 2 -17.97 5.98 -5.93
N ASP A 3 -18.88 5.54 -5.07
CA ASP A 3 -18.60 5.48 -3.64
C ASP A 3 -17.74 4.23 -3.37
N TRP A 4 -16.48 4.43 -2.95
CA TRP A 4 -15.57 3.32 -2.65
C TRP A 4 -16.12 2.37 -1.57
N LYS A 5 -17.07 2.82 -0.75
CA LYS A 5 -17.72 2.02 0.30
C LYS A 5 -18.42 0.79 -0.26
N ILE A 6 -18.83 0.78 -1.54
CA ILE A 6 -19.40 -0.43 -2.14
C ILE A 6 -18.39 -1.59 -2.22
N TYR A 7 -17.09 -1.29 -2.13
CA TYR A 7 -16.00 -2.27 -2.14
C TYR A 7 -15.47 -2.59 -0.74
N GLU A 8 -16.14 -2.16 0.34
CA GLU A 8 -15.65 -2.34 1.73
C GLU A 8 -15.24 -3.78 2.05
N LYS A 9 -16.05 -4.78 1.64
CA LYS A 9 -15.69 -6.19 1.79
C LYS A 9 -14.38 -6.53 1.07
N LYS A 10 -14.22 -6.09 -0.18
CA LYS A 10 -13.01 -6.33 -0.98
C LYS A 10 -11.81 -5.63 -0.37
N LEU A 11 -11.97 -4.39 0.11
CA LEU A 11 -10.92 -3.65 0.80
C LEU A 11 -10.47 -4.37 2.09
N GLY A 12 -11.41 -4.98 2.83
CA GLY A 12 -11.09 -5.85 3.96
C GLY A 12 -10.27 -7.07 3.56
N GLU A 13 -10.65 -7.77 2.49
CA GLU A 13 -9.88 -8.92 1.97
C GLU A 13 -8.47 -8.51 1.53
N LEU A 14 -8.33 -7.35 0.89
CA LEU A 14 -7.03 -6.78 0.49
C LEU A 14 -6.18 -6.43 1.71
N LYS A 15 -6.79 -5.80 2.72
CA LYS A 15 -6.11 -5.43 3.97
C LYS A 15 -5.55 -6.67 4.68
N ASP A 16 -6.39 -7.68 4.88
CA ASP A 16 -5.98 -8.96 5.48
C ASP A 16 -4.85 -9.64 4.70
N TYR A 17 -4.91 -9.59 3.37
CA TYR A 17 -3.88 -10.16 2.51
C TYR A 17 -2.54 -9.43 2.69
N LEU A 18 -2.54 -8.10 2.60
CA LEU A 18 -1.32 -7.28 2.72
C LEU A 18 -0.70 -7.44 4.11
N GLU A 19 -1.50 -7.33 5.17
CA GLU A 19 -0.99 -7.48 6.54
C GLU A 19 -0.35 -8.85 6.74
N LYS A 20 -0.95 -9.94 6.25
CA LYS A 20 -0.37 -11.29 6.37
C LYS A 20 0.89 -11.47 5.54
N ASN A 21 0.92 -10.93 4.31
CA ASN A 21 2.03 -11.12 3.39
C ASN A 21 3.29 -10.36 3.82
N TYR A 22 3.13 -9.19 4.45
CA TYR A 22 4.23 -8.36 4.90
C TYR A 22 4.52 -8.47 6.41
N ALA A 23 3.70 -9.19 7.20
CA ALA A 23 3.90 -9.37 8.64
C ALA A 23 5.28 -9.91 9.04
N THR A 24 5.94 -10.68 8.18
CA THR A 24 7.25 -11.28 8.48
C THR A 24 8.43 -10.45 7.98
N ASN A 25 8.20 -9.34 7.29
CA ASN A 25 9.26 -8.46 6.81
C ASN A 25 9.47 -7.31 7.83
N PRO A 26 10.60 -7.28 8.56
CA PRO A 26 10.84 -6.23 9.56
C PRO A 26 11.08 -4.85 8.93
N ASP A 27 11.51 -4.81 7.67
CA ASP A 27 11.94 -3.58 6.99
C ASP A 27 10.81 -2.97 6.14
N VAL A 28 9.69 -3.67 5.98
CA VAL A 28 8.56 -3.24 5.15
C VAL A 28 7.26 -3.26 5.97
N GLU A 29 6.65 -2.10 6.14
CA GLU A 29 5.30 -1.98 6.69
C GLU A 29 4.32 -1.61 5.55
N VAL A 30 3.28 -2.42 5.38
CA VAL A 30 2.21 -2.16 4.40
C VAL A 30 0.87 -2.10 5.10
N ARG A 31 0.16 -0.97 4.95
CA ARG A 31 -1.14 -0.75 5.56
C ARG A 31 -2.13 -0.21 4.55
N LEU A 32 -3.28 -0.85 4.43
CA LEU A 32 -4.44 -0.27 3.75
C LEU A 32 -5.19 0.61 4.75
N LEU A 33 -5.35 1.89 4.42
CA LEU A 33 -6.03 2.89 5.24
C LEU A 33 -7.30 3.36 4.55
N LEU A 34 -8.41 3.27 5.28
CA LEU A 34 -9.71 3.78 4.84
C LEU A 34 -9.91 5.21 5.37
N PRO A 35 -10.67 6.07 4.66
CA PRO A 35 -10.90 7.47 5.06
C PRO A 35 -11.40 7.71 6.48
N TYR A 36 -12.08 6.73 7.10
CA TYR A 36 -12.59 6.84 8.47
C TYR A 36 -11.64 6.27 9.54
N GLU A 37 -10.50 5.68 9.16
CA GLU A 37 -9.57 5.06 10.10
C GLU A 37 -8.60 6.08 10.71
N GLU A 38 -8.20 5.82 11.96
CA GLU A 38 -7.17 6.62 12.63
C GLU A 38 -5.83 6.46 11.89
N GLY A 39 -5.15 7.59 11.67
CA GLY A 39 -3.91 7.64 10.87
C GLY A 39 -4.14 7.83 9.37
N PHE A 40 -5.39 7.92 8.91
CA PHE A 40 -5.69 8.39 7.56
C PHE A 40 -5.29 9.86 7.41
N TYR A 41 -4.26 10.15 6.61
CA TYR A 41 -3.88 11.50 6.25
C TYR A 41 -3.69 11.63 4.75
N HIS A 42 -4.76 12.03 4.07
CA HIS A 42 -4.77 12.28 2.63
C HIS A 42 -5.85 13.30 2.28
N ASP A 43 -5.57 14.20 1.33
CA ASP A 43 -6.47 15.30 0.97
C ASP A 43 -7.77 14.82 0.31
N ARG A 44 -7.78 13.60 -0.22
CA ARG A 44 -8.93 12.96 -0.84
C ARG A 44 -9.45 11.84 0.04
N GLU A 45 -10.76 11.77 0.22
CA GLU A 45 -11.43 10.69 0.96
C GLU A 45 -11.52 9.39 0.13
N VAL A 46 -10.38 8.91 -0.36
CA VAL A 46 -10.24 7.63 -1.06
C VAL A 46 -9.35 6.69 -0.25
N PRO A 47 -9.65 5.37 -0.21
CA PRO A 47 -8.74 4.39 0.37
C PRO A 47 -7.38 4.44 -0.29
N TYR A 48 -6.32 4.20 0.48
CA TYR A 48 -4.98 4.08 -0.07
C TYR A 48 -4.16 3.05 0.69
N ILE A 49 -3.09 2.58 0.07
CA ILE A 49 -2.08 1.75 0.72
C ILE A 49 -0.90 2.64 1.07
N LEU A 50 -0.53 2.64 2.34
CA LEU A 50 0.70 3.22 2.84
C LEU A 50 1.76 2.12 2.88
N VAL A 51 2.83 2.34 2.13
CA VAL A 51 4.01 1.49 2.12
C VAL A 51 5.12 2.26 2.80
N LYS A 52 5.74 1.70 3.82
CA LYS A 52 6.97 2.23 4.43
C LYS A 52 8.08 1.21 4.28
N TYR A 53 9.23 1.65 3.79
CA TYR A 53 10.45 0.87 3.73
C TYR A 53 11.49 1.52 4.62
N TYR A 54 11.87 0.81 5.69
CA TYR A 54 12.81 1.28 6.70
C TYR A 54 14.24 1.01 6.25
N ILE A 55 15.06 2.06 6.25
CA ILE A 55 16.52 1.98 6.00
C ILE A 55 17.23 1.66 7.31
N ASP A 56 16.73 2.23 8.41
CA ASP A 56 17.14 1.98 9.78
C ASP A 56 15.96 2.31 10.74
N GLU A 57 16.20 2.26 12.05
CA GLU A 57 15.16 2.50 13.07
C GLU A 57 14.54 3.93 13.01
N GLU A 58 15.24 4.92 12.45
CA GLU A 58 14.81 6.32 12.42
C GLU A 58 14.48 6.82 11.00
N ARG A 59 15.00 6.15 9.97
CA ARG A 59 14.85 6.55 8.56
C ARG A 59 14.01 5.55 7.80
N PHE A 60 12.97 6.05 7.14
CA PHE A 60 12.18 5.28 6.19
C PHE A 60 11.78 6.14 4.99
N HIS A 61 11.54 5.47 3.87
CA HIS A 61 10.86 6.04 2.73
C HIS A 61 9.41 5.58 2.75
N GLU A 62 8.49 6.47 2.39
CA GLU A 62 7.06 6.13 2.30
C GLU A 62 6.46 6.43 0.93
N ARG A 63 5.48 5.60 0.53
CA ARG A 63 4.70 5.77 -0.70
C ARG A 63 3.23 5.50 -0.42
N LYS A 64 2.37 6.38 -0.93
CA LYS A 64 0.91 6.21 -0.92
C LYS A 64 0.44 5.76 -2.29
N ILE A 65 -0.32 4.67 -2.33
CA ILE A 65 -0.96 4.14 -3.54
C ILE A 65 -2.47 4.33 -3.40
N GLU A 66 -3.02 5.35 -4.06
CA GLU A 66 -4.47 5.64 -4.05
C GLU A 66 -5.26 4.52 -4.75
N LEU A 67 -6.27 3.97 -4.06
CA LEU A 67 -7.16 2.93 -4.58
C LEU A 67 -8.44 3.56 -5.16
N PHE A 68 -8.30 4.19 -6.32
CA PHE A 68 -9.44 4.73 -7.06
C PHE A 68 -10.42 3.64 -7.52
N ASP A 69 -11.67 4.04 -7.78
CA ASP A 69 -12.78 3.16 -8.18
C ASP A 69 -12.43 2.21 -9.35
N TYR A 70 -11.66 2.68 -10.34
CA TYR A 70 -11.30 1.87 -11.51
C TYR A 70 -10.32 0.74 -11.19
N TYR A 71 -9.54 0.86 -10.10
CA TYR A 71 -8.77 -0.25 -9.56
C TYR A 71 -9.70 -1.22 -8.85
N LEU A 72 -10.62 -0.72 -8.03
CA LEU A 72 -11.54 -1.54 -7.23
C LEU A 72 -12.57 -2.31 -8.08
N ASP A 73 -12.85 -1.84 -9.30
CA ASP A 73 -13.65 -2.55 -10.30
C ASP A 73 -12.97 -3.83 -10.83
N LYS A 74 -11.64 -3.97 -10.68
CA LYS A 74 -10.89 -5.17 -11.10
C LYS A 74 -11.13 -6.34 -10.16
N ASP A 75 -10.75 -7.54 -10.59
CA ASP A 75 -10.76 -8.71 -9.73
C ASP A 75 -9.79 -8.54 -8.55
N THR A 76 -10.15 -9.06 -7.38
CA THR A 76 -9.32 -8.95 -6.16
C THR A 76 -7.90 -9.48 -6.40
N LYS A 77 -7.73 -10.57 -7.15
CA LYS A 77 -6.42 -11.14 -7.46
C LYS A 77 -5.61 -10.24 -8.40
N GLU A 78 -6.27 -9.58 -9.35
CA GLU A 78 -5.61 -8.64 -10.26
C GLU A 78 -5.09 -7.42 -9.49
N ILE A 79 -5.89 -6.90 -8.54
CA ILE A 79 -5.48 -5.81 -7.66
C ILE A 79 -4.29 -6.25 -6.80
N ILE A 80 -4.36 -7.41 -6.17
CA ILE A 80 -3.25 -7.96 -5.37
C ILE A 80 -1.96 -8.00 -6.19
N ASN A 81 -1.99 -8.60 -7.38
CA ASN A 81 -0.80 -8.72 -8.22
C ASN A 81 -0.22 -7.36 -8.59
N MET A 82 -1.09 -6.40 -8.93
CA MET A 82 -0.69 -5.03 -9.26
C MET A 82 -0.04 -4.33 -8.05
N LEU A 83 -0.64 -4.46 -6.86
CA LEU A 83 -0.13 -3.85 -5.64
C LEU A 83 1.21 -4.44 -5.21
N THR A 84 1.36 -5.77 -5.25
CA THR A 84 2.63 -6.44 -4.97
C THR A 84 3.72 -5.92 -5.90
N ALA A 85 3.44 -5.84 -7.21
CA ALA A 85 4.41 -5.31 -8.18
C ALA A 85 4.80 -3.85 -7.89
N MET A 86 3.83 -2.98 -7.55
CA MET A 86 4.11 -1.58 -7.19
C MET A 86 4.94 -1.44 -5.91
N ILE A 87 4.71 -2.31 -4.93
CA ILE A 87 5.48 -2.35 -3.67
C ILE A 87 6.90 -2.82 -3.94
N GLU A 88 7.07 -3.90 -4.72
CA GLU A 88 8.39 -4.42 -5.09
C GLU A 88 9.19 -3.39 -5.90
N GLU A 89 8.57 -2.71 -6.86
CA GLU A 89 9.20 -1.64 -7.64
C GLU A 89 9.67 -0.49 -6.73
N PHE A 90 8.84 -0.08 -5.77
CA PHE A 90 9.21 0.94 -4.79
C PHE A 90 10.42 0.52 -3.95
N ILE A 91 10.44 -0.72 -3.45
CA ILE A 91 11.57 -1.21 -2.64
C ILE A 91 12.85 -1.22 -3.48
N MET A 92 12.81 -1.73 -4.72
CA MET A 92 13.96 -1.76 -5.61
C MET A 92 14.49 -0.36 -5.94
N GLU A 93 13.60 0.61 -6.15
CA GLU A 93 13.96 2.01 -6.39
C GLU A 93 14.75 2.59 -5.22
N ILE A 94 14.30 2.34 -3.99
CA ILE A 94 14.98 2.82 -2.79
C ILE A 94 16.29 2.09 -2.56
N GLU A 95 16.34 0.76 -2.72
CA GLU A 95 17.57 -0.02 -2.62
C GLU A 95 18.63 0.49 -3.62
N GLN A 96 18.23 0.75 -4.86
CA GLN A 96 19.12 1.33 -5.86
C GLN A 96 19.57 2.75 -5.49
N SER A 97 18.69 3.57 -4.93
CA SER A 97 19.02 4.93 -4.53
C SER A 97 19.97 4.99 -3.32
N GLU A 98 19.76 4.15 -2.32
CA GLU A 98 20.55 4.17 -1.07
C GLU A 98 21.86 3.37 -1.19
N TYR A 99 21.89 2.29 -1.99
CA TYR A 99 23.04 1.37 -2.09
C TYR A 99 23.65 1.25 -3.49
N GLY A 100 23.00 1.75 -4.53
CA GLY A 100 23.46 1.68 -5.92
C GLY A 100 24.42 2.81 -6.34
N GLY A 101 24.71 3.75 -5.44
CA GLY A 101 25.73 4.79 -5.64
C GLY A 101 27.11 4.29 -5.23
N GLY A 102 27.93 3.90 -6.21
CA GLY A 102 29.37 3.67 -6.02
C GLY A 102 30.15 4.94 -5.71
#